data_AF-A0A7V0MIP0-F1
#
_entry.id   AF-A0A7V0MIP0-F1
#
_cell.length_a   1.000
_cell.length_b   1.000
_cell.length_c   1.000
_cell.angle_alpha   90.00
_cell.angle_beta   90.00
_cell.angle_gamma   90.00
#
_symmetry.space_group_name_H-M   'P 1'
#
loop_
_entity.id
_entity.type
_entity.pdbx_description
1 polymer ?
#
loop_
_entity_poly.entity_id
_entity_poly.type
_entity_poly.pdbx_seq_one_letter_code
_entity_poly.pdbx_strand_id
1 'polypeptide(L)' 'MKGIDTNILIRFLVGDDELQAKTVYNLFKRAEAEKKELFVPLLVMLELIWVLESVYDIPR' A
#
# COMPACT_ATOMS: atom_id res chain seq x y z
N MET A 1 -15.60 2.96 -7.15
CA MET A 1 -14.64 2.39 -6.17
C MET A 1 -13.25 2.85 -6.56
N LYS A 2 -12.38 3.24 -5.61
CA LYS A 2 -11.00 3.64 -5.93
C LYS A 2 -10.07 2.44 -5.76
N GLY A 3 -9.32 2.11 -6.81
CA GLY A 3 -8.29 1.08 -6.76
C GLY A 3 -7.03 1.58 -6.05
N ILE A 4 -6.36 0.70 -5.34
CA ILE A 4 -5.05 0.94 -4.73
C ILE A 4 -3.99 0.21 -5.53
N ASP A 5 -2.88 0.91 -5.78
CA ASP A 5 -1.70 0.40 -6.47
C ASP A 5 -0.70 -0.21 -5.48
N THR A 6 0.18 -1.08 -5.97
CA THR A 6 1.19 -1.77 -5.17
C THR A 6 2.10 -0.79 -4.43
N ASN A 7 2.50 0.29 -5.08
CA ASN A 7 3.37 1.29 -4.45
C ASN A 7 2.75 1.90 -3.20
N ILE A 8 1.44 2.19 -3.21
CA ILE A 8 0.74 2.74 -2.05
C ILE A 8 0.86 1.77 -0.87
N LEU A 9 0.64 0.47 -1.11
CA LEU A 9 0.74 -0.55 -0.07
C LEU A 9 2.18 -0.70 0.44
N ILE A 10 3.17 -0.70 -0.46
CA ILE A 10 4.59 -0.76 -0.09
C ILE A 10 4.99 0.42 0.79
N ARG A 11 4.67 1.66 0.38
CA ARG A 11 5.01 2.87 1.17
C ARG A 11 4.37 2.85 2.55
N PHE A 12 3.17 2.27 2.66
CA PHE A 12 2.49 2.14 3.94
C PHE A 12 3.09 1.06 4.84
N LEU A 13 3.43 -0.10 4.28
CA LEU A 13 3.90 -1.26 5.04
C LEU A 13 5.37 -1.15 5.43
N VAL A 14 6.22 -0.69 4.49
CA VAL A 14 7.67 -0.65 4.68
C VAL A 14 8.14 0.73 5.15
N GLY A 15 7.48 1.80 4.72
CA GLY A 15 7.86 3.17 5.09
C GLY A 15 9.22 3.60 4.54
N ASP A 16 9.62 3.06 3.39
CA ASP A 16 10.95 3.24 2.79
C ASP A 16 11.21 4.66 2.22
N ASP A 17 10.15 5.41 1.92
CA ASP A 17 10.19 6.86 1.65
C ASP A 17 9.29 7.56 2.67
N GLU A 18 9.89 8.32 3.58
CA GLU A 18 9.19 8.96 4.71
C GLU A 18 8.09 9.94 4.25
N LEU A 19 8.33 10.71 3.19
CA LEU A 19 7.37 11.69 2.69
C LEU A 19 6.17 11.00 2.03
N GLN A 20 6.45 9.98 1.22
CA GLN A 20 5.41 9.19 0.58
C GLN A 20 4.64 8.34 1.60
N ALA A 21 5.31 7.73 2.57
CA ALA A 21 4.69 6.96 3.65
C ALA A 21 3.71 7.83 4.44
N LYS A 22 4.11 9.06 4.80
CA LYS A 22 3.24 10.03 5.48
C LYS A 22 2.04 10.42 4.61
N THR A 23 2.26 10.61 3.32
CA THR A 23 1.19 10.94 2.36
C THR A 23 0.16 9.81 2.27
N VAL A 24 0.63 8.57 2.14
CA VAL A 24 -0.23 7.37 2.10
C VAL A 24 -0.94 7.14 3.43
N TYR A 25 -0.25 7.34 4.56
CA TYR A 25 -0.87 7.24 5.88
C TYR A 25 -2.06 8.21 6.01
N ASN A 26 -1.90 9.46 5.58
CA ASN A 26 -2.98 10.44 5.58
C ASN A 26 -4.11 10.08 4.61
N LEU A 27 -3.80 9.48 3.46
CA LEU A 27 -4.80 8.95 2.53
C LEU A 27 -5.67 7.88 3.21
N PHE A 28 -5.07 6.90 3.90
CA PHE A 28 -5.81 5.86 4.60
C PHE A 28 -6.58 6.40 5.80
N LYS A 29 -6.00 7.33 6.58
CA LYS A 29 -6.73 7.98 7.69
C LYS A 29 -7.95 8.74 7.22
N ARG A 30 -7.86 9.41 6.07
CA ARG A 30 -9.01 10.09 5.47
C ARG A 30 -10.06 9.10 4.97
N ALA A 31 -9.64 8.01 4.33
CA ALA A 31 -10.57 6.96 3.88
C ALA A 31 -11.30 6.30 5.05
N GLU A 32 -10.58 6.01 6.15
CA GLU A 32 -11.12 5.49 7.41
C GLU A 32 -12.16 6.44 8.01
N ALA A 33 -11.81 7.73 8.17
CA ALA A 33 -12.71 8.74 8.71
C ALA A 33 -13.98 8.94 7.86
N GLU A 34 -13.84 8.87 6.54
CA GLU A 34 -14.95 8.99 5.59
C GLU A 34 -15.70 7.67 5.34
N LYS A 35 -15.31 6.57 6.01
CA LYS A 35 -15.83 5.20 5.79
C LYS A 35 -15.86 4.80 4.31
N LYS A 36 -14.82 5.18 3.58
CA LYS A 36 -14.69 4.87 2.15
C LYS A 36 -13.99 3.54 1.95
N GLU A 37 -14.57 2.72 1.10
CA GLU A 37 -13.96 1.48 0.66
C GLU A 37 -12.89 1.75 -0.41
N LEU A 38 -11.75 1.10 -0.23
CA LEU A 38 -10.63 1.08 -1.17
C LEU A 38 -10.51 -0.34 -1.70
N PHE A 39 -10.43 -0.47 -3.02
CA PHE A 39 -10.36 -1.76 -3.68
C PHE A 39 -8.91 -2.13 -3.94
N VAL A 40 -8.50 -3.33 -3.53
CA VAL A 40 -7.20 -3.89 -3.87
C VAL A 40 -7.41 -5.01 -4.88
N PRO A 41 -7.00 -4.83 -6.15
CA PRO A 41 -7.06 -5.88 -7.15
C PRO A 41 -6.21 -7.10 -6.73
N LEU A 42 -6.62 -8.30 -7.13
CA LEU A 42 -5.82 -9.51 -6.89
C LEU A 42 -4.41 -9.39 -7.50
N LEU A 43 -4.29 -8.75 -8.67
CA LEU A 43 -2.99 -8.51 -9.31
C LEU A 43 -2.05 -7.68 -8.42
N VAL A 44 -2.59 -6.65 -7.74
CA VAL A 44 -1.83 -5.80 -6.82
C VAL A 44 -1.36 -6.60 -5.60
N MET A 45 -2.16 -7.54 -5.11
CA MET A 45 -1.74 -8.45 -4.04
C MET A 45 -0.58 -9.36 -4.48
N LEU A 46 -0.62 -9.89 -5.70
CA LEU A 46 0.45 -10.74 -6.24
C LEU A 46 1.74 -9.94 -6.43
N GLU A 47 1.65 -8.73 -6.98
CA GLU A 47 2.80 -7.85 -7.15
C GLU A 47 3.38 -7.44 -5.79
N LEU A 48 2.53 -7.12 -4.81
CA LEU A 48 2.97 -6.79 -3.45
C LEU A 48 3.82 -7.89 -2.83
N ILE A 49 3.37 -9.15 -2.91
CA ILE A 49 4.14 -10.29 -2.40
C ILE A 49 5.49 -10.38 -3.11
N TRP A 50 5.49 -10.29 -4.44
CA TRP A 50 6.73 -10.38 -5.22
C TRP A 50 7.72 -9.24 -4.91
N VAL A 51 7.23 -8.01 -4.73
CA VAL A 51 8.07 -6.85 -4.38
C VAL A 51 8.64 -6.99 -2.98
N LEU A 52 7.82 -7.38 -1.99
CA LEU A 52 8.28 -7.59 -0.62
C LEU A 52 9.40 -8.65 -0.56
N GLU A 53 9.24 -9.75 -1.29
CA GLU A 53 10.26 -10.81 -1.35
C GLU A 53 11.52 -10.40 -2.11
N SER A 54 11.37 -9.79 -3.29
CA SER A 54 12.50 -9.63 -4.23
C SER A 54 13.28 -8.33 -4.01
N VAL A 55 12.63 -7.29 -3.49
CA VAL A 55 13.23 -5.95 -3.34
C VAL A 55 13.57 -5.65 -1.88
N TYR A 56 12.73 -6.11 -0.95
CA TYR A 56 12.89 -5.84 0.48
C TYR A 56 13.36 -7.05 1.29
N ASP A 57 13.58 -8.21 0.66
CA ASP A 57 14.00 -9.47 1.29
C ASP A 57 13.06 -9.90 2.46
N ILE A 58 11.78 -9.54 2.39
CA ILE A 58 10.76 -9.89 3.38
C ILE A 58 10.08 -11.20 2.93
N PRO A 59 10.26 -12.33 3.65
CA PRO A 59 9.66 -13.60 3.27
C PRO A 59 8.14 -13.62 3.49
N ARG A 60 7.46 -14.52 2.76
CA ARG A 60 6.01 -14.80 2.86
C ARG A 60 5.56 -15.33 4.22
#